data_AF-A0A971W325-F1
#
_entry.id   AF-A0A971W325-F1
#
_cell.length_a   1.000
_cell.length_b   1.000
_cell.length_c   1.000
_cell.angle_alpha   90.00
_cell.angle_beta   90.00
_cell.angle_gamma   90.00
#
_symmetry.space_group_name_H-M   'P 1'
#
loop_
_entity.id
_entity.type
_entity.pdbx_description
1 polymer ?
#
loop_
_entity_poly.entity_id
_entity_poly.type
_entity_poly.pdbx_seq_one_letter_code
_entity_poly.pdbx_strand_id
1 'polypeptide(L)'
;MSYNKKNDKYPALNCKEVVRALEKAGAELKRQKGGHAIYELHGRIIVVPVHGKKTVPLGTLFCIIRQSGLSKEDFYKLVGLTISLNLIDVFKRVIKACF
;
A
#
# COMPACT_ATOMS: atom_id res chain seq x y z
N MET A 1 4.34 -17.99 17.32
CA MET A 1 3.07 -18.12 16.57
C MET A 1 3.20 -17.34 15.26
N SER A 2 3.97 -17.86 14.30
CA SER A 2 4.20 -17.19 13.01
C SER A 2 3.37 -17.89 11.95
N TYR A 3 2.14 -17.43 11.77
CA TYR A 3 1.21 -17.96 10.76
C TYR A 3 1.71 -17.55 9.37
N ASN A 4 2.53 -18.39 8.74
CA ASN A 4 2.95 -18.21 7.35
C ASN A 4 2.00 -18.97 6.43
N LYS A 5 0.82 -18.41 6.19
CA LYS A 5 -0.07 -18.83 5.11
C LYS A 5 0.29 -17.99 3.89
N LYS A 6 1.04 -18.57 2.94
CA LYS A 6 1.23 -18.00 1.61
C LYS A 6 -0.15 -17.82 0.98
N ASN A 7 -0.62 -16.57 0.89
CA ASN A 7 -1.76 -16.22 0.05
C ASN A 7 -1.17 -15.80 -1.30
N ASP A 8 -1.13 -16.72 -2.25
CA ASP A 8 -0.47 -16.52 -3.56
C ASP A 8 -1.08 -15.37 -4.39
N LYS A 9 -2.27 -14.88 -4.00
CA LYS A 9 -2.97 -13.79 -4.70
C LYS A 9 -2.48 -12.38 -4.34
N TYR A 10 -1.91 -12.15 -3.16
CA TYR A 10 -1.56 -10.81 -2.68
C TYR A 10 -0.13 -10.79 -2.14
N PRO A 11 0.84 -10.22 -2.88
CA PRO A 11 2.23 -10.20 -2.45
C PRO A 11 2.40 -9.33 -1.20
N ALA A 12 3.40 -9.68 -0.38
CA ALA A 12 3.76 -8.87 0.77
C ALA A 12 4.35 -7.52 0.33
N LEU A 13 3.98 -6.46 1.02
CA LEU A 13 4.40 -5.08 0.70
C LEU A 13 5.27 -4.51 1.82
N ASN A 14 6.17 -3.60 1.46
CA ASN A 14 6.93 -2.82 2.44
C ASN A 14 6.16 -1.58 2.90
N CYS A 15 6.56 -1.00 4.03
CA CYS A 15 5.88 0.18 4.59
C CYS A 15 5.79 1.36 3.60
N LYS A 16 6.82 1.56 2.75
CA LYS A 16 6.84 2.65 1.77
C LYS A 16 5.80 2.47 0.67
N GLU A 17 5.60 1.24 0.20
CA GLU A 17 4.57 0.90 -0.79
C GLU A 17 3.17 1.14 -0.23
N VAL A 18 2.95 0.75 1.03
CA VAL A 18 1.68 0.97 1.73
C VAL A 18 1.39 2.46 1.87
N VAL A 19 2.35 3.24 2.36
CA VAL A 19 2.21 4.70 2.49
C VAL A 19 1.90 5.35 1.15
N ARG A 20 2.68 5.04 0.11
CA ARG A 20 2.46 5.58 -1.24
C ARG A 20 1.10 5.22 -1.80
N ALA A 21 0.62 4.00 -1.56
CA ALA A 21 -0.72 3.59 -2.01
C ALA A 21 -1.82 4.38 -1.31
N LEU A 22 -1.68 4.62 0.00
CA LEU A 22 -2.62 5.43 0.77
C LEU A 22 -2.60 6.89 0.33
N GLU A 23 -1.43 7.50 0.16
CA GLU A 23 -1.29 8.88 -0.33
C GLU A 23 -1.90 9.04 -1.72
N LYS A 24 -1.70 8.07 -2.62
CA LYS A 24 -2.37 8.03 -3.94
C LYS A 24 -3.89 7.89 -3.85
N ALA A 25 -4.39 7.22 -2.82
CA ALA A 25 -5.84 7.14 -2.57
C ALA A 25 -6.41 8.47 -2.06
N GLY A 26 -5.57 9.48 -1.78
CA GLY A 26 -5.98 10.75 -1.17
C GLY A 26 -5.89 10.74 0.35
N ALA A 27 -5.17 9.79 0.95
CA ALA A 27 -5.00 9.76 2.40
C ALA A 27 -4.00 10.83 2.84
N GLU A 28 -4.36 11.62 3.84
CA GLU A 28 -3.52 12.67 4.39
C GLU A 28 -2.87 12.24 5.70
N LEU A 29 -1.59 12.53 5.88
CA LEU A 29 -0.91 12.32 7.15
C LEU A 29 -1.41 13.34 8.18
N LYS A 30 -2.06 12.87 9.25
CA LYS A 30 -2.54 13.74 10.34
C LYS A 30 -1.53 13.87 11.47
N ARG A 31 -0.87 12.77 11.85
CA ARG A 31 0.18 12.79 12.88
C ARG A 31 1.10 11.59 12.75
N GLN A 32 2.35 11.77 13.19
CA GLN A 32 3.29 10.67 13.37
C GLN A 32 3.86 10.73 14.79
N LYS A 33 3.85 9.59 15.49
CA LYS A 33 4.50 9.46 16.80
C LYS A 33 5.35 8.19 16.80
N GLY A 34 6.67 8.37 16.84
CA GLY A 34 7.63 7.27 16.75
C GLY A 34 7.46 6.49 15.43
N GLY A 35 7.44 5.16 15.53
CA GLY A 35 7.33 4.25 14.39
C GLY A 35 5.91 4.06 13.83
N HIS A 36 4.92 4.85 14.25
CA HIS A 36 3.55 4.77 13.74
C HIS A 36 3.09 6.14 13.20
N ALA A 37 2.56 6.12 11.99
CA ALA A 37 1.91 7.25 11.34
C ALA A 37 0.40 7.03 11.30
N ILE A 38 -0.35 8.11 11.40
CA ILE A 38 -1.80 8.12 11.35
C ILE A 38 -2.22 8.93 10.14
N TYR A 39 -2.90 8.25 9.23
CA TYR A 39 -3.47 8.82 8.03
C TYR A 39 -4.98 8.95 8.17
N GLU A 40 -5.56 9.92 7.47
CA GLU A 40 -7.00 10.05 7.33
C GLU A 40 -7.38 9.93 5.85
N LEU A 41 -8.38 9.10 5.57
CA LEU A 41 -8.96 8.97 4.23
C LEU A 41 -10.48 9.00 4.34
N HIS A 42 -11.12 10.04 3.80
CA HIS A 42 -12.58 10.20 3.84
C HIS A 42 -13.17 10.06 5.26
N GLY A 43 -12.53 10.67 6.26
CA GLY A 43 -12.93 10.58 7.67
C GLY A 43 -12.55 9.26 8.38
N ARG A 44 -11.87 8.33 7.71
CA ARG A 44 -11.38 7.09 8.31
C ARG A 44 -9.94 7.24 8.79
N ILE A 45 -9.68 6.81 10.02
CA ILE A 45 -8.35 6.82 10.64
C ILE A 45 -7.63 5.50 10.32
N ILE A 46 -6.42 5.62 9.77
CA ILE A 46 -5.60 4.49 9.34
C ILE A 46 -4.27 4.56 10.08
N VAL A 47 -3.90 3.49 10.78
CA VAL A 47 -2.62 3.41 11.50
C VAL A 47 -1.62 2.61 10.68
N VAL A 48 -0.53 3.25 10.28
CA VAL A 48 0.51 2.65 9.44
C VAL A 48 1.81 2.54 10.23
N PRO A 49 2.41 1.36 10.33
CA PRO A 49 3.77 1.24 10.85
C PRO A 49 4.76 1.84 9.85
N VAL A 50 5.49 2.87 10.26
CA VAL A 50 6.50 3.59 9.45
C VAL A 50 7.93 3.28 9.89
N HIS A 51 8.14 2.16 10.58
CA HIS A 51 9.47 1.68 10.94
C HIS A 51 10.21 1.07 9.73
N GLY A 52 10.80 1.93 8.89
CA GLY A 52 11.86 1.60 7.94
C GLY A 52 11.49 0.69 6.76
N LYS A 53 12.45 -0.16 6.35
CA LYS A 53 12.39 -1.01 5.14
C LYS A 53 11.72 -2.38 5.37
N LYS A 54 11.09 -2.60 6.53
CA LYS A 54 10.54 -3.93 6.86
C LYS A 54 9.29 -4.21 6.03
N THR A 55 9.18 -5.45 5.58
CA THR A 55 7.95 -5.98 5.01
C THR A 55 6.85 -5.97 6.06
N VAL A 56 5.68 -5.46 5.70
CA VAL A 56 4.50 -5.45 6.57
C VAL A 56 3.92 -6.86 6.60
N PRO A 57 3.70 -7.46 7.78
CA PRO A 57 3.02 -8.74 7.88
C PRO A 57 1.65 -8.69 7.19
N LEU A 58 1.27 -9.74 6.48
CA LEU A 58 0.02 -9.76 5.70
C LEU A 58 -1.22 -9.44 6.54
N GLY A 59 -1.27 -9.90 7.79
CA GLY A 59 -2.35 -9.57 8.72
C GLY A 59 -2.46 -8.07 8.99
N THR A 60 -1.33 -7.40 9.22
CA THR A 60 -1.26 -5.95 9.40
C THR A 60 -1.64 -5.21 8.13
N LEU A 61 -1.14 -5.66 6.97
CA LEU A 61 -1.46 -5.08 5.68
C LEU A 61 -2.97 -5.13 5.39
N PHE A 62 -3.62 -6.28 5.59
CA PHE A 62 -5.06 -6.40 5.38
C PHE A 62 -5.88 -5.60 6.40
N CYS A 63 -5.38 -5.45 7.63
CA CYS A 63 -6.00 -4.54 8.60
C CYS A 63 -5.96 -3.09 8.11
N ILE A 64 -4.82 -2.63 7.58
CA ILE A 64 -4.66 -1.29 7.00
C ILE A 64 -5.61 -1.08 5.82
N ILE A 65 -5.69 -2.03 4.89
CA ILE A 65 -6.62 -1.97 3.74
C ILE A 65 -8.08 -1.90 4.22
N ARG A 66 -8.44 -2.68 5.25
CA ARG A 66 -9.78 -2.64 5.82
C ARG A 66 -10.06 -1.28 6.50
N GLN A 67 -9.08 -0.69 7.18
CA GLN A 67 -9.20 0.61 7.84
C GLN A 67 -9.33 1.76 6.83
N SER A 68 -8.62 1.71 5.71
CA SER A 68 -8.84 2.66 4.61
C SER A 68 -10.20 2.45 3.94
N GLY A 69 -10.74 1.23 4.09
CA GLY A 69 -11.96 0.74 3.47
C GLY A 69 -11.91 0.83 1.95
N LEU A 70 -10.72 0.59 1.41
CA LEU A 70 -10.49 0.20 0.03
C LEU A 70 -10.67 -1.32 -0.08
N SER A 71 -11.02 -1.80 -1.28
CA SER A 71 -10.92 -3.23 -1.58
C SER A 71 -9.45 -3.64 -1.68
N LYS A 72 -9.15 -4.94 -1.54
CA LYS A 72 -7.78 -5.43 -1.75
C LYS A 72 -7.36 -5.14 -3.19
N GLU A 73 -8.24 -5.39 -4.15
CA GLU A 73 -8.01 -5.16 -5.58
C GLU A 73 -7.61 -3.71 -5.84
N ASP A 74 -8.38 -2.75 -5.32
CA ASP A 74 -8.13 -1.32 -5.56
C ASP A 74 -6.86 -0.84 -4.86
N PHE A 75 -6.58 -1.36 -3.67
CA PHE A 75 -5.32 -1.05 -2.99
C PHE A 75 -4.10 -1.52 -3.80
N TYR A 76 -4.13 -2.74 -4.32
CA TYR A 76 -3.01 -3.28 -5.11
C TYR A 76 -2.85 -2.59 -6.47
N LYS A 77 -3.94 -2.10 -7.08
CA LYS A 77 -3.86 -1.21 -8.26
C LYS A 77 -3.09 0.07 -7.95
N LEU A 78 -3.31 0.69 -6.78
CA LEU A 78 -2.63 1.93 -6.38
C LEU A 78 -1.12 1.75 -6.13
N VAL A 79 -0.71 0.58 -5.63
CA VAL A 79 0.71 0.21 -5.49
C VAL A 79 1.40 0.16 -6.86
N GLY A 80 0.65 -0.09 -7.93
CA GLY A 80 1.17 -0.32 -9.29
C GLY A 80 1.42 -1.79 -9.58
N LEU A 81 0.82 -2.70 -8.79
CA LEU A 81 0.71 -4.10 -9.15
C LEU A 81 -0.56 -4.25 -9.99
N THR A 82 -0.41 -3.99 -11.30
CA THR A 82 -1.42 -4.37 -12.28
C THR A 82 -1.47 -5.89 -12.35
N ILE A 83 -2.45 -6.47 -11.64
CA ILE A 83 -2.83 -7.86 -11.89
C ILE A 83 -3.50 -7.84 -13.26
N SER A 84 -2.79 -8.40 -14.25
CA SER A 84 -3.09 -8.56 -15.70
C SER A 84 -2.30 -7.62 -16.62
N LEU A 85 -1.45 -8.24 -17.44
CA LEU A 85 -0.58 -7.69 -18.49
C LEU A 85 -1.20 -6.56 -19.32
N ASN A 86 -0.46 -5.45 -19.47
CA ASN A 86 -0.42 -4.70 -20.73
C ASN A 86 0.94 -4.03 -20.91
N LEU A 87 1.62 -4.39 -22.00
CA LEU A 87 2.91 -3.85 -22.46
C LEU A 87 2.93 -2.30 -22.54
N ILE A 88 1.75 -1.68 -22.57
CA ILE A 88 1.52 -0.23 -22.61
C ILE A 88 1.93 0.47 -21.29
N ASP A 89 1.81 -0.19 -20.13
CA ASP A 89 2.15 0.43 -18.83
C ASP A 89 3.67 0.58 -18.63
N VAL A 90 4.47 -0.31 -19.24
CA VAL A 90 5.93 -0.19 -19.29
C VAL A 90 6.32 1.00 -20.18
N PHE A 91 5.66 1.13 -21.32
CA PHE A 91 5.96 2.19 -22.29
C PHE A 91 5.68 3.60 -21.73
N LYS A 92 4.60 3.79 -20.96
CA LYS A 92 4.31 5.06 -20.29
C LYS A 92 5.36 5.43 -19.23
N ARG A 93 5.99 4.45 -18.58
CA ARG A 93 7.07 4.66 -17.60
C ARG A 93 8.40 5.00 -18.27
N VAL A 94 8.72 4.38 -19.40
CA VAL A 94 9.95 4.66 -20.16
C VAL A 94 9.89 6.05 -20.79
N ILE A 95 8.77 6.43 -21.40
CA ILE A 95 8.66 7.72 -22.10
C ILE A 95 8.70 8.90 -21.12
N LYS A 96 8.12 8.79 -19.91
CA LYS A 96 8.15 9.86 -18.90
C LYS A 96 9.51 10.08 -18.24
N ALA A 97 10.49 9.19 -18.47
CA ALA A 97 11.87 9.36 -17.99
C ALA A 97 12.81 9.92 -19.08
N CYS A 98 12.38 9.95 -20.34
CA CYS A 98 13.18 10.41 -21.47
C CYS A 98 12.70 11.74 -22.09
N PHE A 99 11.70 12.41 -21.51
CA PHE A 99 11.24 13.73 -21.94
C PHE A 99 10.95 14.63 -20.74
#